data_AF-A0A6G1LS80-F1
#
_entry.id   AF-A0A6G1LS80-F1
#
_cell.length_a   1.000
_cell.length_b   1.000
_cell.length_c   1.000
_cell.angle_alpha   90.00
_cell.angle_beta   90.00
_cell.angle_gamma   90.00
#
_symmetry.space_group_name_H-M   'P 1'
#
loop_
_entity.id
_entity.type
_entity.pdbx_description
1 polymer ?
#
loop_
_entity_poly.entity_id
_entity_poly.type
_entity_poly.pdbx_seq_one_letter_code
_entity_poly.pdbx_strand_id
1 'polypeptide(L)'
;MKFWDDEEGGKWKKNVVDIEGEILCVSQFTLLANTKKGSKPDFHGAMAPDRAKALYETFFQNVQQGYQPERVKDGVFQAMMQVALVNDGPVTLELNTPDKKAQLKPSKGNKLSKLKGTETPGSSSDAA
;
A
#
# COMPACT_ATOMS: atom_id res chain seq x y z
N MET A 1 9.82 -0.29 1.52
CA MET A 1 10.19 0.52 0.34
C MET A 1 11.66 0.85 0.40
N LYS A 2 12.34 0.91 -0.74
CA LYS A 2 13.77 1.21 -0.78
C LYS A 2 13.96 2.70 -1.06
N PHE A 3 14.74 3.38 -0.21
CA PHE A 3 14.97 4.82 -0.26
C PHE A 3 16.46 5.18 -0.28
N TRP A 4 17.33 4.32 0.24
CA TRP A 4 18.76 4.59 0.39
C TRP A 4 19.59 3.81 -0.61
N ASP A 5 20.75 4.36 -0.95
CA ASP A 5 21.74 3.69 -1.78
C ASP A 5 22.44 2.57 -0.97
N ASP A 6 22.99 1.57 -1.65
CA ASP A 6 23.87 0.59 -1.01
C ASP A 6 25.31 1.08 -0.91
N GLU A 7 26.17 0.30 -0.26
CA GLU A 7 27.59 0.61 -0.07
C GLU A 7 28.41 0.51 -1.36
N GLU A 8 27.87 -0.17 -2.38
CA GLU A 8 28.50 -0.36 -3.69
C GLU A 8 28.12 0.78 -4.67
N GLY A 9 27.36 1.77 -4.22
CA GLY A 9 26.89 2.90 -5.03
C GLY A 9 25.62 2.61 -5.85
N GLY A 10 24.98 1.47 -5.60
CA GLY A 10 23.69 1.10 -6.18
C GLY A 10 22.55 1.95 -5.62
N LYS A 11 21.84 2.67 -6.49
CA LYS A 11 20.78 3.58 -6.06
C LYS A 11 19.48 2.89 -5.67
N TRP A 12 18.80 3.39 -4.64
CA TRP A 12 17.48 2.91 -4.19
C TRP A 12 17.46 1.41 -3.82
N LYS A 13 18.49 0.95 -3.10
CA LYS A 13 18.72 -0.47 -2.81
C LYS A 13 18.39 -0.88 -1.39
N LYS A 14 18.51 0.03 -0.43
CA LYS A 14 18.27 -0.20 1.00
C LYS A 14 16.93 0.38 1.44
N ASN A 15 16.25 -0.33 2.34
CA ASN A 15 15.02 0.08 3.01
C ASN A 15 15.29 0.46 4.49
N VAL A 16 14.26 0.90 5.22
CA VAL A 16 14.40 1.39 6.61
C VAL A 16 14.95 0.32 7.56
N VAL A 17 14.66 -0.96 7.30
CA VAL A 17 15.21 -2.09 8.06
C VAL A 17 16.71 -2.23 7.78
N ASP A 18 17.11 -2.17 6.51
CA ASP A 18 18.50 -2.38 6.07
C ASP A 18 19.46 -1.31 6.61
N ILE A 19 18.96 -0.09 6.82
CA ILE A 19 19.74 1.03 7.39
C ILE A 19 19.56 1.17 8.91
N GLU A 20 18.81 0.27 9.54
CA GLU A 20 18.45 0.36 10.95
C GLU A 20 17.89 1.74 11.33
N GLY A 21 16.99 2.26 10.50
CA GLY A 21 16.36 3.56 10.71
C GLY A 21 15.27 3.53 11.79
N GLU A 22 14.65 4.68 12.02
CA GLU A 22 13.45 4.80 12.85
C GLU A 22 12.26 5.24 12.00
N ILE A 23 11.05 4.94 12.47
CA ILE A 23 9.79 5.33 11.84
C ILE A 23 9.03 6.22 12.82
N LEU A 24 8.63 7.42 12.40
CA LEU A 24 7.69 8.27 13.14
C LEU A 24 6.32 8.24 12.44
N CYS A 25 5.30 7.75 13.13
CA CYS A 25 3.92 7.79 12.67
C CYS A 25 3.21 9.03 13.23
N VAL A 26 2.56 9.79 12.36
CA VAL A 26 1.74 10.96 12.73
C VAL A 26 0.41 10.89 12.01
N SER A 27 -0.70 10.86 12.75
CA SER A 27 -2.04 10.88 12.16
C SER A 27 -2.31 12.22 11.44
N GLN A 28 -2.64 12.19 10.15
CA GLN A 28 -2.85 13.40 9.34
C GLN A 28 -4.11 13.34 8.46
N PHE A 29 -5.27 13.72 9.01
CA PHE A 29 -6.54 13.69 8.27
C PHE A 29 -6.58 14.69 7.10
N THR A 30 -5.77 15.75 7.15
CA THR A 30 -5.76 16.81 6.14
C THR A 30 -5.23 16.34 4.78
N LEU A 31 -4.58 15.17 4.71
CA LEU A 31 -4.21 14.55 3.45
C LEU A 31 -5.44 14.24 2.57
N LEU A 32 -6.63 14.10 3.18
CA LEU A 32 -7.90 13.90 2.48
C LEU A 32 -8.64 15.21 2.16
N ALA A 33 -7.95 16.36 2.23
CA ALA A 33 -8.52 17.65 1.84
C ALA A 33 -8.92 17.67 0.36
N ASN A 34 -10.18 18.02 0.09
CA ASN A 34 -10.61 18.45 -1.22
C ASN A 34 -10.49 19.98 -1.33
N THR A 35 -9.62 20.43 -2.23
CA THR A 35 -9.31 21.85 -2.44
C THR A 35 -9.83 22.38 -3.77
N LYS A 36 -10.70 21.63 -4.47
CA LYS A 36 -11.17 21.99 -5.83
C LYS A 36 -12.18 23.15 -5.84
N LYS A 37 -12.77 23.52 -4.71
CA LYS A 37 -13.84 24.54 -4.61
C LYS A 37 -13.45 25.67 -3.66
N GLY A 38 -12.79 26.70 -4.19
CA GLY A 38 -12.42 27.91 -3.44
C GLY A 38 -11.20 27.73 -2.52
N SER A 39 -11.01 28.65 -1.59
CA SER A 39 -9.83 28.71 -0.71
C SER A 39 -9.95 27.90 0.59
N LYS A 40 -11.15 27.42 0.94
CA LYS A 40 -11.39 26.62 2.14
C LYS A 40 -11.29 25.13 1.80
N PRO A 41 -10.36 24.37 2.41
CA PRO A 41 -10.30 22.93 2.23
C PRO A 41 -11.52 22.25 2.84
N ASP A 42 -12.03 21.24 2.14
CA ASP A 42 -13.10 20.38 2.61
C ASP A 42 -12.58 19.00 3.01
N PHE A 43 -12.99 18.48 4.16
CA PHE A 43 -12.52 17.22 4.73
C PHE A 43 -13.63 16.16 4.90
N HIS A 44 -14.79 16.31 4.25
CA HIS A 44 -15.87 15.30 4.33
C HIS A 44 -15.45 13.89 3.90
N GLY A 45 -14.37 13.75 3.12
CA GLY A 45 -13.80 12.45 2.74
C GLY A 45 -13.03 11.75 3.86
N ALA A 46 -12.68 12.46 4.94
CA ALA A 46 -11.98 11.89 6.07
C ALA A 46 -12.92 11.07 6.97
N MET A 47 -12.37 10.03 7.58
CA MET A 47 -13.09 9.19 8.54
C MET A 47 -13.42 9.98 9.82
N ALA A 48 -14.57 9.68 10.43
CA ALA A 48 -14.95 10.27 11.72
C ALA A 48 -13.91 9.95 12.82
N PRO A 49 -13.64 10.88 13.75
CA PRO A 49 -12.57 10.77 14.75
C PRO A 49 -12.46 9.43 15.49
N ASP A 50 -13.56 8.93 16.05
CA ASP A 50 -13.53 7.72 16.88
C ASP A 50 -13.11 6.48 16.09
N ARG A 51 -13.63 6.34 14.87
CA ARG A 51 -13.26 5.25 13.97
C ARG A 51 -11.84 5.43 13.44
N ALA A 52 -11.45 6.68 13.14
CA ALA A 52 -10.11 7.00 12.68
C ALA A 52 -9.05 6.70 13.75
N LYS A 53 -9.36 6.94 15.04
CA LYS A 53 -8.48 6.61 16.16
C LYS A 53 -8.24 5.11 16.26
N ALA A 54 -9.30 4.31 16.29
CA ALA A 54 -9.18 2.85 16.35
C ALA A 54 -8.41 2.27 15.15
N LEU A 55 -8.65 2.83 13.94
CA LEU A 55 -7.90 2.45 12.74
C LEU A 55 -6.42 2.84 12.84
N TYR A 56 -6.13 4.04 13.32
CA TYR A 56 -4.76 4.52 13.51
C TYR A 56 -3.99 3.67 14.52
N GLU A 57 -4.60 3.35 15.65
CA GLU A 57 -4.01 2.48 16.67
C GLU A 57 -3.69 1.09 16.10
N THR A 58 -4.61 0.52 15.32
CA THR A 58 -4.38 -0.75 14.62
C THR A 58 -3.24 -0.64 13.60
N PHE A 59 -3.20 0.44 12.83
CA PHE A 59 -2.13 0.71 11.88
C PHE A 59 -0.77 0.79 12.59
N PHE A 60 -0.68 1.58 13.66
CA PHE A 60 0.54 1.76 14.43
C PHE A 60 1.05 0.43 15.01
N GLN A 61 0.16 -0.36 15.61
CA GLN A 61 0.49 -1.69 16.12
C GLN A 61 1.01 -2.63 15.01
N ASN A 62 0.41 -2.59 13.82
CA ASN A 62 0.88 -3.40 12.69
C ASN A 62 2.27 -2.97 12.20
N VAL A 63 2.58 -1.67 12.21
CA VAL A 63 3.92 -1.16 11.87
C VAL A 63 4.94 -1.65 12.90
N GLN A 64 4.62 -1.58 14.19
CA GLN A 64 5.47 -2.11 15.26
C GLN A 64 5.74 -3.61 15.10
N GLN A 65 4.70 -4.41 14.84
CA GLN A 65 4.81 -5.85 14.63
C GLN A 65 5.61 -6.22 13.37
N GLY A 66 5.51 -5.40 12.32
CA GLY A 66 6.23 -5.59 11.07
C GLY A 66 7.69 -5.13 11.11
N TYR A 67 8.14 -4.49 12.20
CA TYR A 67 9.51 -4.00 12.35
C TYR A 67 10.08 -4.29 13.75
N GLN A 68 10.41 -3.25 14.53
CA GLN A 68 10.94 -3.32 15.89
C GLN A 68 10.17 -2.27 16.71
N PRO A 69 9.37 -2.67 17.72
CA PRO A 69 8.51 -1.73 18.45
C PRO A 69 9.23 -0.50 19.01
N GLU A 70 10.48 -0.65 19.43
CA GLU A 70 11.33 0.40 19.98
C GLU A 70 11.80 1.43 18.96
N ARG A 71 11.78 1.09 17.66
CA ARG A 71 12.17 1.97 16.55
C ARG A 71 10.98 2.66 15.87
N VAL A 72 9.77 2.36 16.31
CA VAL A 72 8.55 2.99 15.80
C VAL A 72 8.02 3.95 16.86
N LYS A 73 8.07 5.25 16.54
CA LYS A 73 7.60 6.34 17.40
C LYS A 73 6.21 6.78 16.96
N ASP A 74 5.43 7.24 17.93
CA ASP A 74 4.09 7.78 17.71
C ASP A 74 4.06 9.28 17.99
N GLY A 75 3.17 9.98 17.28
CA GLY A 75 2.66 11.26 17.73
C GLY A 75 1.55 11.09 18.77
N VAL A 76 0.71 12.11 18.91
CA VAL A 76 -0.50 12.05 19.74
C VAL A 76 -1.70 12.30 18.84
N PHE A 77 -2.56 11.28 18.69
CA PHE A 77 -3.75 11.36 17.84
C PHE A 77 -4.64 12.54 18.26
N GLN A 78 -5.08 13.34 17.28
CA GLN A 78 -5.90 14.55 17.47
C GLN A 78 -5.29 15.67 18.34
N ALA A 79 -4.02 15.59 18.71
CA ALA A 79 -3.35 16.69 19.37
C ALA A 79 -2.87 17.73 18.35
N MET A 80 -2.87 19.00 18.76
CA MET A 80 -2.08 20.03 18.08
C MET A 80 -0.60 19.76 18.35
N MET A 81 0.17 19.53 17.30
CA MET A 81 1.58 19.16 17.38
C MET A 81 2.45 20.09 16.55
N GLN A 82 3.65 20.35 17.03
CA GLN A 82 4.74 20.90 16.23
C GLN A 82 5.69 19.74 15.90
N VAL A 83 5.78 19.38 14.62
CA VAL A 83 6.63 18.28 14.15
C VAL A 83 7.83 18.88 13.42
N ALA A 84 9.02 18.73 13.98
CA ALA A 84 10.26 19.07 13.31
C ALA A 84 10.69 17.93 12.39
N LEU A 85 10.95 18.23 11.12
CA LEU A 85 11.36 17.26 10.11
C LEU A 85 12.56 17.81 9.33
N VAL A 86 13.68 17.09 9.40
CA VAL A 86 14.85 17.33 8.54
C VAL A 86 14.80 16.27 7.45
N ASN A 87 14.54 16.69 6.20
CA ASN A 87 14.42 15.76 5.08
C ASN A 87 15.81 15.59 4.43
N ASP A 88 16.42 14.43 4.66
CA ASP A 88 17.69 14.04 4.03
C ASP A 88 17.44 13.58 2.60
N GLY A 89 17.76 14.44 1.63
CA GLY A 89 17.42 14.27 0.21
C GLY A 89 17.19 15.63 -0.48
N PRO A 90 15.92 16.12 -0.58
CA PRO A 90 14.69 15.55 0.00
C PRO A 90 14.04 14.47 -0.89
N VAL A 91 13.51 13.43 -0.24
CA VAL A 91 12.72 12.37 -0.87
C VAL A 91 11.35 12.31 -0.22
N THR A 92 10.29 12.44 -1.02
CA THR A 92 8.90 12.38 -0.54
C THR A 92 8.08 11.50 -1.46
N LEU A 93 7.36 10.54 -0.89
CA LEU A 93 6.42 9.69 -1.63
C LEU A 93 5.01 9.86 -1.08
N GLU A 94 4.05 9.91 -2.01
CA GLU A 94 2.63 9.78 -1.70
C GLU A 94 2.20 8.34 -1.92
N LEU A 95 1.56 7.74 -0.92
CA LEU A 95 1.07 6.38 -0.97
C LEU A 95 -0.42 6.37 -0.69
N ASN A 96 -1.18 5.69 -1.55
CA ASN A 96 -2.59 5.44 -1.35
C ASN A 96 -2.87 3.94 -1.50
N THR A 97 -3.63 3.37 -0.57
CA THR A 97 -4.08 1.99 -0.71
C THR A 97 -5.10 1.91 -1.84
N PRO A 98 -5.04 0.91 -2.73
CA PRO A 98 -6.01 0.79 -3.80
C PRO A 98 -7.44 0.71 -3.26
N ASP A 99 -8.36 1.47 -3.84
CA ASP A 99 -9.78 1.33 -3.55
C ASP A 99 -10.20 -0.14 -3.74
N LYS A 100 -10.94 -0.71 -2.76
CA LYS A 100 -11.49 -2.07 -2.86
C LYS A 100 -12.21 -2.34 -4.19
N LYS A 101 -12.79 -1.32 -4.83
CA LYS A 101 -13.46 -1.42 -6.14
C LYS A 101 -12.49 -1.62 -7.31
N ALA A 102 -11.24 -1.14 -7.23
CA ALA A 102 -10.24 -1.32 -8.27
C ALA A 102 -9.72 -2.76 -8.36
N GLN A 103 -9.84 -3.54 -7.28
CA GLN A 103 -9.41 -4.94 -7.21
C GLN A 103 -10.44 -5.93 -7.76
N LEU A 104 -11.69 -5.51 -8.01
CA LEU A 104 -12.77 -6.36 -8.53
C LEU A 104 -12.86 -6.37 -10.06
N LYS A 105 -11.84 -5.89 -10.79
CA LYS A 105 -11.82 -6.07 -12.25
C LYS A 105 -11.76 -7.57 -12.55
N PRO A 106 -12.74 -8.15 -13.29
CA PRO A 106 -12.67 -9.55 -13.65
C PRO A 106 -11.41 -9.78 -14.46
N SER A 107 -10.58 -10.72 -14.01
CA SER A 107 -9.52 -11.30 -14.83
C SER A 107 -10.16 -11.73 -16.15
N LYS A 108 -9.71 -11.15 -17.27
CA LYS A 108 -10.16 -11.55 -18.60
C LYS A 108 -9.86 -13.04 -18.74
N GLY A 109 -10.92 -13.84 -18.82
CA GLY A 109 -10.86 -15.30 -18.87
C GLY A 109 -9.87 -15.77 -19.93
N ASN A 110 -9.03 -16.72 -19.52
CA ASN A 110 -8.12 -17.41 -20.41
C ASN A 110 -8.97 -18.16 -21.46
N LYS A 111 -8.84 -17.79 -22.74
CA LYS A 111 -9.46 -18.54 -23.84
C LYS A 111 -8.84 -19.95 -23.84
N LEU A 112 -9.63 -20.94 -23.46
CA LEU A 112 -9.28 -22.34 -23.60
C LEU A 112 -9.20 -22.66 -25.10
N SER A 113 -7.99 -22.71 -25.65
CA SER A 113 -7.70 -23.23 -26.97
C SER A 113 -8.06 -24.71 -27.01
N LYS A 114 -9.09 -25.06 -27.79
CA LYS A 114 -9.41 -26.44 -28.15
C LYS A 114 -8.21 -27.06 -28.89
N LEU A 115 -7.45 -27.92 -28.21
CA LEU A 115 -6.56 -28.87 -28.83
C LEU A 115 -7.41 -29.98 -29.47
N LYS A 116 -7.44 -29.98 -30.80
CA LYS A 116 -7.97 -31.04 -31.64
C LYS A 116 -6.79 -31.96 -31.95
N GLY A 117 -6.89 -33.24 -31.61
CA GLY A 117 -5.94 -34.24 -32.08
C GLY A 117 -5.70 -35.35 -31.06
N THR A 118 -6.51 -36.40 -31.14
CA THR A 118 -6.02 -37.78 -30.98
C THR A 118 -6.86 -38.66 -31.89
N GLU A 119 -6.21 -39.16 -32.93
CA GLU A 119 -6.70 -40.17 -33.84
C GLU A 119 -6.92 -41.48 -33.07
N THR A 120 -8.06 -42.14 -33.30
CA THR A 120 -8.35 -43.50 -32.85
C THR A 120 -8.06 -44.46 -34.02
N PRO A 121 -7.26 -45.51 -33.86
CA PRO A 121 -7.15 -46.56 -34.87
C PRO A 121 -8.37 -47.48 -34.79
N GLY A 122 -8.93 -47.81 -35.95
CA GLY A 122 -10.19 -48.55 -36.10
C GLY A 122 -10.09 -50.06 -35.89
N SER A 123 -11.26 -50.70 -35.89
CA SER A 123 -11.55 -51.90 -36.70
C SER A 123 -13.00 -52.37 -36.47
N SER A 124 -13.69 -52.61 -37.58
CA SER A 124 -14.71 -53.67 -37.82
C SER A 124 -15.88 -53.87 -36.85
N SER A 125 -17.11 -53.80 -37.35
CA SER A 125 -17.83 -54.96 -37.91
C SER A 125 -19.30 -54.63 -38.21
N ASP A 126 -19.72 -54.90 -39.44
CA ASP A 126 -21.00 -55.50 -39.89
C ASP A 126 -22.33 -55.11 -39.22
N ALA A 127 -23.29 -54.63 -40.01
CA ALA A 127 -24.34 -55.49 -40.61
C ALA A 127 -25.62 -54.69 -40.94
N ALA A 128 -26.11 -54.96 -42.16
CA ALA A 128 -27.48 -54.80 -42.69
C ALA A 128 -28.05 -53.39 -42.92
#